data_AF-A0A1F7IPK8-F1
#
_entry.id   AF-A0A1F7IPK8-F1
#
_cell.length_a   1.000
_cell.length_b   1.000
_cell.length_c   1.000
_cell.angle_alpha   90.00
_cell.angle_beta   90.00
_cell.angle_gamma   90.00
#
_symmetry.space_group_name_H-M   'P 1'
#
loop_
_entity.id
_entity.type
_entity.pdbx_description
1 polymer ?
#
loop_
_entity_poly.entity_id
_entity_poly.type
_entity_poly.pdbx_seq_one_letter_code
_entity_poly.pdbx_strand_id
1 'polypeptide(L)'
;MDSLDTKKRIFAAHKLLTEKTTSKQKLESVKALIKGINPQVDTFLENSSKALTDLEKFQKGEIIELTVDHLPENSEEEKKRKKALLWFIRNWKSLNSEVERVKKEFEKGSQGVEQRIQSGGRILAFAKGSFGLITALAVVLVIGLSVFGGKKQEPDKISPSPSGLIPTSTTESTSSREKIKVIVFNGKQIPLTELTTGQGPECLNGSNETPHYHAKDHTSAQALDGSTVSDPGGCGFGKVKEVQVIEVE
;
A
#
# COMPACT_ATOMS: atom_id res chain seq x y z
N MET A 1 -49.02 6.24 22.83
CA MET A 1 -47.92 7.09 23.33
C MET A 1 -48.56 8.35 23.89
N ASP A 2 -48.23 8.76 25.11
CA ASP A 2 -48.88 9.92 25.74
C ASP A 2 -48.42 11.23 25.07
N SER A 3 -49.35 12.15 24.83
CA SER A 3 -49.09 13.44 24.20
C SER A 3 -48.12 14.30 25.03
N LEU A 4 -48.18 14.18 26.37
CA LEU A 4 -47.26 14.85 27.29
C LEU A 4 -45.83 14.31 27.18
N ASP A 5 -45.67 13.01 26.94
CA ASP A 5 -44.37 12.38 26.74
C ASP A 5 -43.76 12.80 25.40
N THR A 6 -44.57 12.85 24.34
CA THR A 6 -44.14 13.29 23.00
C THR A 6 -43.66 14.75 23.03
N LYS A 7 -44.40 15.64 23.70
CA LYS A 7 -44.01 17.05 23.86
C LYS A 7 -42.68 17.22 24.60
N LYS A 8 -42.45 16.44 25.67
CA LYS A 8 -41.18 16.46 26.42
C LYS A 8 -40.00 15.99 25.56
N ARG A 9 -40.19 14.92 24.79
CA ARG A 9 -39.16 14.37 23.89
C ARG A 9 -38.80 15.34 22.76
N ILE A 10 -39.78 15.99 22.16
CA ILE A 10 -39.56 17.04 21.15
C ILE A 10 -38.79 18.23 21.75
N PHE A 11 -39.16 18.68 22.95
CA PHE A 11 -38.48 19.80 23.60
C PHE A 11 -37.03 19.48 23.96
N ALA A 12 -36.78 18.26 24.45
CA ALA A 12 -35.42 17.77 24.72
C ALA A 12 -34.57 17.68 23.44
N ALA A 13 -35.14 17.17 22.35
CA ALA A 13 -34.47 17.14 21.05
C ALA A 13 -34.17 18.54 20.52
N HIS A 14 -35.13 19.46 20.58
CA HIS A 14 -34.95 20.85 20.18
C HIS A 14 -33.82 21.51 20.98
N LYS A 15 -33.82 21.34 22.30
CA LYS A 15 -32.76 21.86 23.18
C LYS A 15 -31.38 21.39 22.73
N LEU A 16 -31.22 20.08 22.48
CA LEU A 16 -29.96 19.49 22.01
C LEU A 16 -29.52 20.02 20.63
N LEU A 17 -30.48 20.28 19.73
CA LEU A 17 -30.20 20.82 18.40
C LEU A 17 -29.83 22.32 18.42
N THR A 18 -30.35 23.08 19.38
CA THR A 18 -30.07 24.52 19.51
C THR A 18 -28.77 24.87 20.25
N GLU A 19 -28.03 23.87 20.73
CA GLU A 19 -26.73 24.10 21.33
C GLU A 19 -25.70 24.56 20.28
N LYS A 20 -24.74 25.40 20.68
CA LYS A 20 -23.74 26.03 19.78
C LYS A 20 -22.92 25.04 18.95
N THR A 21 -22.82 23.78 19.37
CA THR A 21 -22.07 22.74 18.66
C THR A 21 -22.91 21.49 18.53
N THR A 22 -22.89 20.89 17.34
CA THR A 22 -23.54 19.61 17.05
C THR A 22 -22.47 18.54 16.91
N SER A 23 -22.67 17.39 17.55
CA SER A 23 -21.81 16.21 17.41
C SER A 23 -22.64 15.01 16.94
N LYS A 24 -21.97 13.99 16.39
CA LYS A 24 -22.62 12.73 15.98
C LYS A 24 -23.45 12.12 17.11
N GLN A 25 -22.91 12.13 18.33
CA GLN A 25 -23.58 11.62 19.52
C GLN A 25 -24.84 12.43 19.87
N LYS A 26 -24.83 13.75 19.66
CA LYS A 26 -26.02 14.60 19.85
C LYS A 26 -27.09 14.28 18.79
N LEU A 27 -26.69 14.08 17.53
CA LEU A 27 -27.64 13.70 16.47
C LEU A 27 -28.28 12.34 16.75
N GLU A 28 -27.51 11.34 17.19
CA GLU A 28 -28.05 10.03 17.59
C GLU A 28 -28.97 10.12 18.81
N SER A 29 -28.65 10.99 19.76
CA SER A 29 -29.51 11.25 20.93
C SER A 29 -30.83 11.89 20.51
N VAL A 30 -30.79 12.87 19.61
CA VAL A 30 -31.98 13.48 19.01
C VAL A 30 -32.80 12.42 18.28
N LYS A 31 -32.18 11.63 17.40
CA LYS A 31 -32.82 10.52 16.69
C LYS A 31 -33.54 9.57 17.64
N ALA A 32 -32.88 9.11 18.71
CA ALA A 32 -33.51 8.25 19.71
C ALA A 32 -34.69 8.92 20.44
N LEU A 33 -34.58 10.22 20.73
CA LEU A 33 -35.62 10.98 21.40
C LEU A 33 -36.87 11.14 20.54
N ILE A 34 -36.75 11.38 19.23
CA ILE A 34 -37.91 11.65 18.37
C ILE A 34 -38.29 10.51 17.43
N LYS A 35 -37.61 9.36 17.53
CA LYS A 35 -37.93 8.14 16.78
C LYS A 35 -39.39 7.74 16.92
N GLY A 36 -40.04 7.49 15.79
CA GLY A 36 -41.42 7.01 15.72
C GLY A 36 -42.48 8.09 15.94
N ILE A 37 -42.08 9.36 16.15
CA ILE A 37 -43.02 10.49 16.22
C ILE A 37 -43.46 10.90 14.82
N ASN A 38 -42.53 10.97 13.86
CA ASN A 38 -42.85 11.28 12.47
C ASN A 38 -41.92 10.51 11.51
N PRO A 39 -42.47 9.67 10.60
CA PRO A 39 -41.67 8.85 9.70
C PRO A 39 -40.80 9.66 8.72
N GLN A 40 -41.22 10.87 8.34
CA GLN A 40 -40.41 11.75 7.48
C GLN A 40 -39.18 12.27 8.23
N VAL A 41 -39.35 12.63 9.50
CA VAL A 41 -38.27 13.12 10.35
C VAL A 41 -37.28 11.98 10.66
N ASP A 42 -37.79 10.77 10.91
CA ASP A 42 -36.95 9.59 11.09
C ASP A 42 -36.09 9.31 9.85
N THR A 43 -36.68 9.37 8.66
CA THR A 43 -35.97 9.20 7.38
C THR A 43 -34.90 10.27 7.20
N PHE A 44 -35.23 11.53 7.50
CA PHE A 44 -34.30 12.64 7.39
C PHE A 44 -33.11 12.52 8.36
N LEU A 45 -33.36 12.11 9.60
CA LEU A 45 -32.32 11.89 10.61
C LEU A 45 -31.44 10.69 10.26
N GLU A 46 -32.01 9.63 9.68
CA GLU A 46 -31.24 8.48 9.18
C GLU A 46 -30.29 8.90 8.06
N ASN A 47 -30.79 9.64 7.07
CA ASN A 47 -29.98 10.17 5.97
C ASN A 47 -28.88 11.11 6.47
N SER A 48 -29.19 11.97 7.43
CA SER A 48 -28.22 12.90 8.03
C SER A 48 -27.13 12.18 8.82
N SER A 49 -27.49 11.12 9.57
CA SER A 49 -26.52 10.29 10.31
C SER A 49 -25.60 9.51 9.36
N LYS A 50 -26.17 8.99 8.25
CA LYS A 50 -25.39 8.35 7.19
C LYS A 50 -24.40 9.33 6.56
N ALA A 51 -24.85 10.51 6.16
CA ALA A 51 -23.99 11.55 5.59
C ALA A 51 -22.87 11.98 6.55
N LEU A 52 -23.15 12.11 7.85
CA LEU A 52 -22.12 12.40 8.86
C LEU A 52 -21.10 11.28 9.00
N THR A 53 -21.53 10.02 8.91
CA THR A 53 -20.62 8.87 8.96
C THR A 53 -19.73 8.84 7.73
N ASP A 54 -20.27 9.16 6.55
CA ASP A 54 -19.48 9.29 5.32
C ASP A 54 -18.45 10.44 5.45
N LEU A 55 -18.85 11.57 6.03
CA LEU A 55 -17.96 12.71 6.28
C LEU A 55 -16.85 12.39 7.30
N GLU A 56 -17.14 11.54 8.29
CA GLU A 56 -16.16 11.02 9.25
C GLU A 56 -15.12 10.11 8.56
N LYS A 57 -15.56 9.26 7.62
CA LYS A 57 -14.66 8.45 6.78
C LYS A 57 -13.77 9.35 5.90
N PHE A 58 -14.31 10.43 5.34
CA PHE A 58 -13.51 11.43 4.60
C PHE A 58 -12.42 12.07 5.48
N GLN A 59 -12.77 12.50 6.70
CA GLN A 59 -11.81 13.11 7.64
C GLN A 59 -10.72 12.13 8.09
N LYS A 60 -11.03 10.83 8.14
CA LYS A 60 -10.08 9.76 8.48
C LYS A 60 -9.20 9.32 7.29
N GLY A 61 -9.37 9.93 6.11
CA GLY A 61 -8.63 9.56 4.90
C GLY A 61 -9.09 8.24 4.27
N GLU A 62 -10.25 7.72 4.66
CA GLU A 62 -10.86 6.49 4.12
C GLU A 62 -11.59 6.75 2.79
N ILE A 63 -11.07 7.66 1.97
CA ILE A 63 -11.63 8.08 0.68
C ILE A 63 -11.75 6.88 -0.28
N ILE A 64 -10.81 5.93 -0.15
CA ILE A 64 -10.79 4.70 -0.94
C ILE A 64 -11.96 3.79 -0.55
N GLU A 65 -12.34 3.68 0.74
CA GLU A 65 -13.48 2.85 1.16
C GLU A 65 -14.82 3.46 0.68
N LEU A 66 -14.96 4.78 0.75
CA LEU A 66 -16.10 5.52 0.21
C LEU A 66 -16.24 5.37 -1.31
N THR A 67 -15.14 5.44 -2.05
CA THR A 67 -15.15 5.31 -3.51
C THR A 67 -15.50 3.88 -3.93
N VAL A 68 -14.99 2.88 -3.19
CA VAL A 68 -15.29 1.47 -3.47
C VAL A 68 -16.74 1.13 -3.15
N ASP A 69 -17.35 1.72 -2.11
CA ASP A 69 -18.78 1.55 -1.81
C ASP A 69 -19.70 2.02 -2.96
N HIS A 70 -19.25 2.97 -3.79
CA HIS A 70 -20.01 3.53 -4.91
C HIS A 70 -19.65 2.93 -6.28
N LEU A 71 -18.78 1.91 -6.33
CA LEU A 71 -18.48 1.20 -7.58
C LEU A 71 -19.75 0.51 -8.13
N PRO A 72 -19.96 0.53 -9.45
CA PRO A 72 -21.08 -0.14 -10.10
C PRO A 72 -21.04 -1.66 -9.83
N GLU A 73 -22.22 -2.24 -9.63
CA GLU A 73 -22.43 -3.67 -9.35
C GLU A 73 -23.28 -4.33 -10.44
N ASN A 74 -23.07 -3.92 -11.69
CA ASN A 74 -23.95 -4.30 -12.81
C ASN A 74 -23.70 -5.75 -13.27
N SER A 75 -22.58 -6.37 -12.85
CA SER A 75 -22.28 -7.78 -13.10
C SER A 75 -21.84 -8.55 -11.84
N GLU A 76 -21.96 -9.88 -11.87
CA GLU A 76 -21.47 -10.77 -10.79
C GLU A 76 -19.95 -10.70 -10.62
N GLU A 77 -19.21 -10.44 -11.70
CA GLU A 77 -17.76 -10.20 -11.62
C GLU A 77 -17.45 -8.88 -10.89
N GLU A 78 -18.17 -7.81 -11.21
CA GLU A 78 -18.01 -6.51 -10.54
C GLU A 78 -18.33 -6.60 -9.05
N LYS A 79 -19.39 -7.34 -8.68
CA LYS A 79 -19.71 -7.60 -7.26
C LYS A 79 -18.59 -8.34 -6.54
N LYS A 80 -18.01 -9.35 -7.17
CA LYS A 80 -16.86 -10.09 -6.60
C LYS A 80 -15.64 -9.19 -6.46
N ARG A 81 -15.33 -8.37 -7.47
CA ARG A 81 -14.22 -7.39 -7.43
C ARG A 81 -14.42 -6.35 -6.35
N LYS A 82 -15.62 -5.77 -6.24
CA LYS A 82 -15.98 -4.80 -5.19
C LYS A 82 -15.84 -5.41 -3.80
N LYS A 83 -16.38 -6.62 -3.58
CA LYS A 83 -16.22 -7.34 -2.30
C LYS A 83 -14.76 -7.61 -1.96
N ALA A 84 -13.94 -8.01 -2.93
CA ALA A 84 -12.52 -8.23 -2.74
C ALA A 84 -11.77 -6.93 -2.38
N LEU A 85 -12.07 -5.83 -3.07
CA LEU A 85 -11.49 -4.51 -2.80
C LEU A 85 -11.88 -4.00 -1.41
N LEU A 86 -13.17 -4.08 -1.04
CA LEU A 86 -13.63 -3.71 0.30
C LEU A 86 -12.95 -4.55 1.37
N TRP A 87 -12.87 -5.87 1.15
CA TRP A 87 -12.18 -6.76 2.07
C TRP A 87 -10.70 -6.38 2.21
N PHE A 88 -10.02 -6.10 1.10
CA PHE A 88 -8.62 -5.72 1.09
C PHE A 88 -8.38 -4.40 1.83
N ILE A 89 -9.17 -3.35 1.53
CA ILE A 89 -9.05 -2.04 2.18
C ILE A 89 -9.27 -2.16 3.69
N ARG A 90 -10.32 -2.88 4.10
CA ARG A 90 -10.63 -3.10 5.52
C ARG A 90 -9.55 -3.87 6.26
N ASN A 91 -8.97 -4.87 5.61
CA ASN A 91 -7.99 -5.74 6.22
C ASN A 91 -6.54 -5.31 5.96
N TRP A 92 -6.29 -4.22 5.21
CA TRP A 92 -4.95 -3.77 4.81
C TRP A 92 -4.01 -3.58 6.00
N LYS A 93 -4.48 -2.91 7.07
CA LYS A 93 -3.68 -2.71 8.29
C LYS A 93 -3.33 -4.04 8.97
N SER A 94 -4.31 -4.93 9.10
CA SER A 94 -4.12 -6.25 9.71
C SER A 94 -3.20 -7.14 8.85
N LEU A 95 -3.31 -7.05 7.53
CA LEU A 95 -2.45 -7.76 6.60
C LEU A 95 -1.01 -7.26 6.70
N ASN A 96 -0.80 -5.95 6.74
CA ASN A 96 0.54 -5.39 6.82
C ASN A 96 1.23 -5.77 8.14
N SER A 97 0.51 -5.72 9.27
CA SER A 97 1.04 -6.19 10.56
C SER A 97 1.35 -7.69 10.56
N GLU A 98 0.53 -8.50 9.89
CA GLU A 98 0.76 -9.95 9.77
C GLU A 98 1.96 -10.25 8.86
N VAL A 99 2.12 -9.53 7.74
CA VAL A 99 3.29 -9.63 6.87
C VAL A 99 4.56 -9.28 7.63
N GLU A 100 4.57 -8.23 8.45
CA GLU A 100 5.72 -7.90 9.29
C GLU A 100 6.01 -8.97 10.35
N ARG A 101 4.97 -9.51 11.00
CA ARG A 101 5.12 -10.60 11.99
C ARG A 101 5.73 -11.83 11.33
N VAL A 102 5.15 -12.27 10.22
CA VAL A 102 5.61 -13.40 9.43
C VAL A 102 7.06 -13.16 8.95
N LYS A 103 7.37 -11.98 8.41
CA LYS A 103 8.75 -11.64 8.01
C LYS A 103 9.74 -11.80 9.18
N LYS A 104 9.40 -11.30 10.38
CA LYS A 104 10.24 -11.44 11.58
C LYS A 104 10.39 -12.89 12.03
N GLU A 105 9.34 -13.72 11.94
CA GLU A 105 9.40 -15.15 12.26
C GLU A 105 10.29 -15.92 11.26
N PHE A 106 10.29 -15.52 9.99
CA PHE A 106 11.15 -16.10 8.95
C PHE A 106 12.62 -15.65 9.05
N GLU A 107 12.88 -14.41 9.46
CA GLU A 107 14.24 -13.88 9.69
C GLU A 107 14.93 -14.54 10.90
N LYS A 108 14.16 -14.87 11.95
CA LYS A 108 14.68 -15.53 13.15
C LYS A 108 15.06 -16.99 12.98
N GLY A 109 14.63 -17.65 11.90
CA GLY A 109 14.67 -19.11 11.81
C GLY A 109 15.06 -19.72 10.46
N SER A 110 15.54 -18.97 9.45
CA SER A 110 15.78 -19.57 8.13
C SER A 110 16.89 -18.94 7.28
N GLN A 111 17.99 -19.69 7.12
CA GLN A 111 18.86 -19.62 5.95
C GLN A 111 18.43 -20.72 4.96
N GLY A 112 17.57 -20.38 4.00
CA GLY A 112 17.17 -21.30 2.92
C GLY A 112 15.66 -21.28 2.59
N VAL A 113 15.33 -21.41 1.30
CA VAL A 113 13.94 -21.37 0.79
C VAL A 113 13.11 -22.54 1.33
N GLU A 114 13.71 -23.72 1.50
CA GLU A 114 13.03 -24.93 1.97
C GLU A 114 12.60 -24.82 3.45
N GLN A 115 13.45 -24.24 4.30
CA GLN A 115 13.15 -23.97 5.71
C GLN A 115 12.09 -22.86 5.87
N ARG A 116 12.02 -21.93 4.91
CA ARG A 116 10.96 -20.91 4.81
C ARG A 116 9.61 -21.51 4.41
N ILE A 117 9.59 -22.48 3.50
CA ILE A 117 8.35 -23.21 3.14
C ILE A 117 7.84 -24.02 4.35
N GLN A 118 8.74 -24.67 5.08
CA GLN A 118 8.37 -25.46 6.26
C GLN A 118 7.87 -24.59 7.43
N SER A 119 8.50 -23.44 7.67
CA SER A 119 8.04 -22.47 8.68
C SER A 119 6.72 -21.80 8.29
N GLY A 120 6.52 -21.49 7.02
CA GLY A 120 5.23 -21.04 6.49
C GLY A 120 4.10 -22.05 6.73
N GLY A 121 4.37 -23.34 6.52
CA GLY A 121 3.42 -24.42 6.82
C GLY A 121 3.07 -24.51 8.31
N ARG A 122 4.02 -24.27 9.21
CA ARG A 122 3.76 -24.23 10.66
C ARG A 122 2.92 -23.03 11.06
N ILE A 123 3.19 -21.85 10.51
CA ILE A 123 2.42 -20.62 10.78
C ILE A 123 0.98 -20.77 10.29
N LEU A 124 0.79 -21.39 9.13
CA LEU A 124 -0.53 -21.71 8.58
C LEU A 124 -1.31 -22.72 9.42
N ALA A 125 -0.64 -23.71 10.04
CA ALA A 125 -1.30 -24.75 10.82
C ALA A 125 -2.05 -24.21 12.06
N PHE A 126 -1.62 -23.07 12.60
CA PHE A 126 -2.26 -22.42 13.75
C PHE A 126 -3.28 -21.34 13.33
N ALA A 127 -3.37 -21.02 12.04
CA ALA A 127 -4.20 -19.94 11.55
C ALA A 127 -5.61 -20.46 11.19
N LYS A 128 -6.59 -20.24 12.07
CA LYS A 128 -8.01 -20.62 11.85
C LYS A 128 -8.89 -19.38 11.68
N GLY A 129 -9.92 -19.48 10.84
CA GLY A 129 -10.93 -18.43 10.63
C GLY A 129 -10.50 -17.30 9.69
N SER A 130 -11.12 -16.12 9.82
CA SER A 130 -10.81 -14.93 8.98
C SER A 130 -9.38 -14.45 9.13
N PHE A 131 -8.79 -14.56 10.33
CA PHE A 131 -7.37 -14.33 10.57
C PHE A 131 -6.48 -15.33 9.80
N GLY A 132 -6.94 -16.57 9.61
CA GLY A 132 -6.24 -17.57 8.80
C GLY A 132 -6.03 -17.17 7.34
N LEU A 133 -7.02 -16.50 6.73
CA LEU A 133 -6.89 -15.97 5.37
C LEU A 133 -5.83 -14.86 5.29
N ILE A 134 -5.80 -13.97 6.29
CA ILE A 134 -4.83 -12.86 6.34
C ILE A 134 -3.42 -13.42 6.54
N THR A 135 -3.24 -14.33 7.49
CA THR A 135 -1.95 -14.99 7.74
C THR A 135 -1.50 -15.81 6.53
N ALA A 136 -2.41 -16.50 5.83
CA ALA A 136 -2.08 -17.22 4.60
C ALA A 136 -1.62 -16.30 3.49
N LEU A 137 -2.32 -15.19 3.27
CA LEU A 137 -1.91 -14.18 2.30
C LEU A 137 -0.54 -13.59 2.68
N ALA A 138 -0.30 -13.31 3.97
CA ALA A 138 0.96 -12.80 4.47
C ALA A 138 2.13 -13.77 4.23
N VAL A 139 1.95 -15.06 4.51
CA VAL A 139 2.94 -16.11 4.23
C VAL A 139 3.25 -16.21 2.74
N VAL A 140 2.21 -16.20 1.88
CA VAL A 140 2.39 -16.22 0.42
C VAL A 140 3.15 -14.99 -0.06
N LEU A 141 2.85 -13.79 0.47
CA LEU A 141 3.56 -12.56 0.13
C LEU A 141 5.04 -12.61 0.56
N VAL A 142 5.33 -13.06 1.79
CA VAL A 142 6.71 -13.16 2.29
C VAL A 142 7.53 -14.19 1.52
N ILE A 143 6.95 -15.37 1.22
CA ILE A 143 7.61 -16.39 0.40
C ILE A 143 7.77 -15.90 -1.04
N GLY A 144 6.73 -15.34 -1.64
CA GLY A 144 6.75 -14.80 -3.01
C GLY A 144 7.80 -13.69 -3.17
N LEU A 145 7.84 -12.72 -2.25
CA LEU A 145 8.88 -11.68 -2.24
C LEU A 145 10.28 -12.25 -2.02
N SER A 146 10.42 -13.35 -1.28
CA SER A 146 11.72 -14.01 -1.08
C SER A 146 12.19 -14.78 -2.31
N VAL A 147 11.26 -15.42 -3.04
CA VAL A 147 11.56 -16.23 -4.24
C VAL A 147 11.79 -15.35 -5.46
N PHE A 148 11.00 -14.28 -5.64
CA PHE A 148 11.12 -13.35 -6.76
C PHE A 148 12.07 -12.17 -6.48
N GLY A 149 12.27 -11.80 -5.21
CA GLY A 149 13.25 -10.79 -4.79
C GLY A 149 14.68 -11.32 -4.62
N GLY A 150 14.91 -12.62 -4.87
CA GLY A 150 16.20 -13.29 -4.78
C GLY A 150 17.17 -12.96 -5.92
N LYS A 151 17.55 -11.68 -6.08
CA LYS A 151 18.83 -11.30 -6.72
C LYS A 151 19.47 -10.15 -5.95
N LYS A 152 20.15 -10.53 -4.86
CA LYS A 152 21.46 -10.04 -4.42
C LYS A 152 21.81 -10.80 -3.14
N GLN A 153 22.30 -12.03 -3.30
CA GLN A 153 23.23 -12.62 -2.34
C GLN A 153 24.61 -12.49 -2.96
N GLU A 154 25.42 -11.61 -2.38
CA GLU A 154 26.88 -11.67 -2.50
C GLU A 154 27.36 -12.94 -1.78
N PRO A 155 28.35 -13.67 -2.32
CA PRO A 155 28.77 -14.95 -1.78
C PRO A 155 29.63 -14.80 -0.53
N ASP A 156 29.35 -15.67 0.43
CA ASP A 156 30.21 -16.21 1.49
C ASP A 156 31.29 -15.31 2.11
N LYS A 157 31.03 -14.89 3.34
CA LYS A 157 32.09 -14.81 4.36
C LYS A 157 31.75 -15.67 5.56
N ILE A 158 32.53 -16.74 5.65
CA ILE A 158 32.66 -17.70 6.73
C ILE A 158 32.87 -16.97 8.06
N SER A 159 32.03 -17.30 9.04
CA SER A 159 32.23 -16.98 10.46
C SER A 159 33.40 -17.79 11.00
N PRO A 160 34.27 -17.20 11.83
CA PRO A 160 34.35 -17.73 13.18
C PRO A 160 34.44 -16.64 14.24
N SER A 161 33.94 -16.96 15.42
CA SER A 161 34.18 -16.26 16.69
C SER A 161 34.62 -17.33 17.70
N PRO A 162 35.32 -17.05 18.82
CA PRO A 162 35.73 -15.76 19.37
C PRO A 162 37.21 -15.69 19.86
N SER A 163 37.62 -14.49 20.30
CA SER A 163 38.64 -14.18 21.34
C SER A 163 39.89 -13.44 20.88
N GLY A 164 40.21 -12.33 21.56
CA GLY A 164 41.58 -11.86 21.76
C GLY A 164 41.99 -10.55 21.06
N LEU A 165 41.78 -9.43 21.75
CA LEU A 165 42.78 -8.37 22.05
C LEU A 165 43.78 -7.87 20.95
N ILE A 166 43.49 -6.65 20.45
CA ILE A 166 44.38 -5.48 20.15
C ILE A 166 45.53 -5.63 19.10
N PRO A 167 46.17 -4.54 18.60
CA PRO A 167 45.88 -3.78 17.36
C PRO A 167 47.07 -3.72 16.36
N THR A 168 47.07 -2.71 15.47
CA THR A 168 48.15 -2.19 14.61
C THR A 168 48.26 -2.96 13.28
N SER A 169 48.33 -2.37 12.08
CA SER A 169 48.85 -1.09 11.62
C SER A 169 48.31 -0.82 10.20
N THR A 170 48.27 0.47 9.80
CA THR A 170 48.75 1.05 8.50
C THR A 170 48.75 0.14 7.25
N THR A 171 48.29 0.50 6.05
CA THR A 171 48.46 1.74 5.27
C THR A 171 47.67 1.57 3.95
N GLU A 172 47.28 2.69 3.33
CA GLU A 172 47.30 2.93 1.87
C GLU A 172 46.39 2.15 0.88
N SER A 173 45.47 2.93 0.29
CA SER A 173 45.35 3.20 -1.15
C SER A 173 45.26 2.03 -2.13
N THR A 174 44.10 1.85 -2.77
CA THR A 174 43.93 2.28 -4.18
C THR A 174 42.46 2.26 -4.63
N SER A 175 42.10 3.32 -5.36
CA SER A 175 40.85 3.56 -6.07
C SER A 175 40.41 2.37 -6.94
N SER A 176 39.26 1.78 -6.62
CA SER A 176 38.46 1.04 -7.59
C SER A 176 37.52 2.02 -8.26
N ARG A 177 37.74 2.31 -9.55
CA ARG A 177 36.79 3.07 -10.39
C ARG A 177 35.45 2.34 -10.35
N GLU A 178 34.42 2.96 -9.76
CA GLU A 178 33.06 2.42 -9.77
C GLU A 178 32.50 2.52 -11.19
N LYS A 179 32.34 1.39 -11.86
CA LYS A 179 31.68 1.34 -13.18
C LYS A 179 30.22 1.75 -13.06
N ILE A 180 29.82 2.80 -13.76
CA ILE A 180 28.46 3.34 -13.76
C ILE A 180 27.65 2.67 -14.89
N LYS A 181 26.44 2.20 -14.57
CA LYS A 181 25.51 1.65 -15.57
C LYS A 181 24.61 2.74 -16.12
N VAL A 182 24.59 2.89 -17.45
CA VAL A 182 23.85 3.93 -18.15
C VAL A 182 22.99 3.37 -19.28
N ILE A 183 21.92 4.08 -19.65
CA ILE A 183 21.23 3.93 -20.93
C ILE A 183 21.63 5.06 -21.87
N VAL A 184 21.53 4.84 -23.18
CA VAL A 184 21.74 5.90 -24.18
C VAL A 184 20.40 6.35 -24.73
N PHE A 185 20.04 7.61 -24.49
CA PHE A 185 18.83 8.23 -25.01
C PHE A 185 19.17 9.57 -25.67
N ASN A 186 18.80 9.75 -26.94
CA ASN A 186 19.16 10.92 -27.75
C ASN A 186 20.68 11.28 -27.69
N GLY A 187 21.54 10.26 -27.70
CA GLY A 187 22.99 10.41 -27.63
C GLY A 187 23.55 10.75 -26.25
N LYS A 188 22.70 10.88 -25.23
CA LYS A 188 23.10 11.16 -23.85
C LYS A 188 23.11 9.89 -23.00
N GLN A 189 24.09 9.80 -22.11
CA GLN A 189 24.24 8.67 -21.19
C GLN A 189 23.55 9.00 -19.86
N ILE A 190 22.42 8.34 -19.60
CA ILE A 190 21.62 8.55 -18.39
C ILE A 190 21.89 7.41 -17.42
N PRO A 191 22.43 7.68 -16.21
CA PRO A 191 22.66 6.67 -15.19
C PRO A 191 21.37 5.98 -14.76
N LEU A 192 21.43 4.68 -14.52
CA LEU A 192 20.29 3.93 -13.98
C LEU A 192 19.84 4.45 -12.60
N THR A 193 20.70 5.16 -11.87
CA THR A 193 20.36 5.79 -10.57
C THR A 193 19.39 6.96 -10.69
N GLU A 194 19.35 7.59 -11.87
CA GLU A 194 18.46 8.71 -12.21
C GLU A 194 17.15 8.24 -12.85
N LEU A 195 16.95 6.92 -12.92
CA LEU A 195 15.82 6.31 -13.60
C LEU A 195 14.95 5.46 -12.67
N THR A 196 13.65 5.45 -12.96
CA THR A 196 12.66 4.52 -12.40
C THR A 196 12.00 3.75 -13.54
N THR A 197 11.29 2.66 -13.23
CA THR A 197 10.52 1.92 -14.22
C THR A 197 9.04 2.11 -13.97
N GLY A 198 8.32 2.61 -14.98
CA GLY A 198 6.87 2.72 -14.98
C GLY A 198 6.19 1.55 -15.71
N GLN A 199 4.93 1.30 -15.38
CA GLN A 199 4.02 0.42 -16.12
C GLN A 199 2.64 1.09 -16.16
N GLY A 200 2.08 1.23 -17.35
CA GLY A 200 0.79 1.87 -17.55
C GLY A 200 0.24 1.67 -18.97
N PRO A 201 -1.04 2.03 -19.19
CA PRO A 201 -1.74 1.79 -20.45
C PRO A 201 -1.15 2.56 -21.64
N GLU A 202 -0.31 3.57 -21.37
CA GLU A 202 0.40 4.36 -22.36
C GLU A 202 1.46 3.58 -23.15
N CYS A 203 1.88 2.40 -22.68
CA CYS A 203 2.93 1.59 -23.32
C CYS A 203 2.58 0.11 -23.43
N LEU A 204 1.88 -0.19 -24.52
CA LEU A 204 1.54 -1.54 -24.92
C LEU A 204 2.63 -2.13 -25.83
N ASN A 205 3.03 -3.36 -25.56
CA ASN A 205 3.74 -4.20 -26.52
C ASN A 205 2.78 -5.31 -26.98
N GLY A 206 2.09 -5.07 -28.09
CA GLY A 206 0.92 -5.85 -28.47
C GLY A 206 -0.24 -5.59 -27.50
N SER A 207 -0.67 -6.61 -26.76
CA SER A 207 -1.79 -6.53 -25.80
C SER A 207 -1.35 -6.45 -24.33
N ASN A 208 -0.04 -6.39 -24.06
CA ASN A 208 0.50 -6.42 -22.70
C ASN A 208 1.24 -5.12 -22.36
N GLU A 209 0.97 -4.56 -21.18
CA GLU A 209 1.73 -3.47 -20.60
C GLU A 209 3.20 -3.89 -20.44
N THR A 210 4.12 -3.03 -20.87
CA THR A 210 5.57 -3.33 -20.82
C THR A 210 6.32 -2.24 -20.05
N PRO A 211 7.23 -2.62 -19.12
CA PRO A 211 7.99 -1.66 -18.35
C PRO A 211 8.93 -0.83 -19.23
N HIS A 212 9.00 0.45 -18.92
CA HIS A 212 9.85 1.43 -19.61
C HIS A 212 10.53 2.36 -18.60
N TYR A 213 11.66 2.93 -19.00
CA TYR A 213 12.45 3.80 -18.14
C TYR A 213 11.88 5.22 -18.11
N HIS A 214 11.70 5.77 -16.92
CA HIS A 214 11.32 7.16 -16.67
C HIS A 214 12.38 7.85 -15.83
N ALA A 215 12.32 9.18 -15.82
CA ALA A 215 13.06 9.96 -14.84
C ALA A 215 12.57 9.59 -13.43
N LYS A 216 13.50 9.56 -12.47
CA LYS A 216 13.17 9.18 -11.09
C LYS A 216 12.11 10.05 -10.43
N ASP A 217 12.05 11.32 -10.82
CA ASP A 217 11.05 12.29 -10.37
C ASP A 217 9.89 12.49 -11.39
N HIS A 218 9.86 11.71 -12.46
CA HIS A 218 8.92 11.81 -13.58
C HIS A 218 8.93 13.16 -14.31
N THR A 219 10.00 13.96 -14.17
CA THR A 219 10.15 15.24 -14.87
C THR A 219 11.43 15.29 -15.70
N SER A 220 12.57 14.89 -15.13
CA SER A 220 13.84 14.91 -15.85
C SER A 220 14.92 14.05 -15.19
N ALA A 221 15.84 13.53 -16.00
CA ALA A 221 16.99 12.77 -15.54
C ALA A 221 18.29 13.52 -15.83
N GLN A 222 19.25 13.45 -14.92
CA GLN A 222 20.59 14.00 -15.14
C GLN A 222 21.44 13.01 -15.93
N ALA A 223 22.05 13.45 -17.02
CA ALA A 223 23.01 12.67 -17.79
C ALA A 223 24.43 12.83 -17.22
N LEU A 224 25.34 11.91 -17.58
CA LEU A 224 26.73 11.94 -17.12
C LEU A 224 27.53 13.18 -17.57
N ASP A 225 27.11 13.82 -18.66
CA ASP A 225 27.68 15.09 -19.13
C ASP A 225 27.20 16.31 -18.31
N GLY A 226 26.43 16.08 -17.25
CA GLY A 226 25.83 17.10 -16.38
C GLY A 226 24.57 17.76 -16.96
N SER A 227 24.19 17.43 -18.20
CA SER A 227 23.00 17.97 -18.83
C SER A 227 21.73 17.28 -18.34
N THR A 228 20.62 18.00 -18.40
CA THR A 228 19.30 17.46 -18.04
C THR A 228 18.59 16.93 -19.28
N VAL A 229 17.89 15.79 -19.13
CA VAL A 229 17.04 15.19 -20.15
C VAL A 229 15.62 15.13 -19.61
N SER A 230 14.70 15.86 -20.23
CA SER A 230 13.29 15.82 -19.83
C SER A 230 12.69 14.44 -20.11
N ASP A 231 11.86 13.97 -19.18
CA ASP A 231 11.06 12.77 -19.40
C ASP A 231 10.03 13.06 -20.50
N PRO A 232 10.03 12.31 -21.61
CA PRO A 232 9.12 12.56 -22.72
C PRO A 232 7.66 12.23 -22.39
N GLY A 233 7.38 11.57 -21.26
CA GLY A 233 6.07 11.00 -20.97
C GLY A 233 5.73 9.85 -21.92
N GLY A 234 4.60 9.17 -21.71
CA GLY A 234 4.29 7.95 -22.46
C GLY A 234 5.33 6.87 -22.16
N CYS A 235 6.08 6.42 -23.16
CA CYS A 235 7.08 5.33 -23.01
C CYS A 235 8.45 5.76 -22.50
N GLY A 236 8.55 6.96 -21.93
CA GLY A 236 9.75 7.47 -21.29
C GLY A 236 10.99 7.36 -22.19
N PHE A 237 12.11 6.96 -21.62
CA PHE A 237 13.39 6.75 -22.31
C PHE A 237 13.48 5.41 -23.08
N GLY A 238 12.37 4.68 -23.20
CA GLY A 238 12.27 3.42 -23.93
C GLY A 238 12.00 2.21 -23.03
N LYS A 239 11.61 1.09 -23.65
CA LYS A 239 11.23 -0.14 -22.94
C LYS A 239 12.46 -0.82 -22.35
N VAL A 240 12.34 -1.34 -21.13
CA VAL A 240 13.45 -1.99 -20.41
C VAL A 240 14.05 -3.17 -21.17
N LYS A 241 13.25 -3.86 -22.00
CA LYS A 241 13.71 -4.99 -22.83
C LYS A 241 14.38 -4.59 -24.15
N GLU A 242 14.19 -3.35 -24.59
CA GLU A 242 14.65 -2.85 -25.90
C GLU A 242 15.86 -1.92 -25.75
N VAL A 243 16.00 -1.24 -24.60
CA VAL A 243 17.09 -0.30 -24.33
C VAL A 243 18.32 -1.05 -23.80
N GLN A 244 19.47 -0.86 -24.47
CA GLN A 244 20.73 -1.43 -24.04
C GLN A 244 21.33 -0.65 -22.86
N VAL A 245 21.71 -1.38 -21.80
CA VAL A 245 22.48 -0.83 -20.67
C VAL A 245 23.97 -1.03 -20.94
N ILE A 246 24.75 0.04 -20.80
CA ILE A 246 26.20 0.08 -21.02
C ILE A 246 26.88 0.39 -19.68
N GLU A 247 28.06 -0.20 -19.45
CA GLU A 247 28.92 0.14 -18.31
C GLU A 247 30.00 1.12 -18.77
N VAL A 248 30.13 2.26 -18.06
CA VAL A 248 31.09 3.32 -18.34
C VAL A 248 31.88 3.68 -17.07
N GLU A 249 33.13 4.13 -17.25
CA GLU A 249 34.03 4.56 -16.16
C GLU A 249 33.86 6.06 -15.84
#